data_AF-A0A3E0KG89-F1
#
_entry.id   AF-A0A3E0KG89-F1
#
_cell.length_a   1.000
_cell.length_b   1.000
_cell.length_c   1.000
_cell.angle_alpha   90.00
_cell.angle_beta   90.00
_cell.angle_gamma   90.00
#
_symmetry.space_group_name_H-M   'P 1'
#
loop_
_entity.id
_entity.type
_entity.pdbx_description
1 polymer ?
#
loop_
_entity_poly.entity_id
_entity_poly.type
_entity_poly.pdbx_seq_one_letter_code
_entity_poly.pdbx_strand_id
1 'polypeptide(L)'
;MRVSLLVTCLVDAFYPQVGQSTVRVLERLGVAVDFPERQTCCGQPAFNSGFHEEARAVAASLLDAFAGSEYVVGPSGSCVAMVRHYLPKLFAGTAREAEARAWAEPT
;
A
#
# COMPACT_ATOMS: atom_id res chain seq x y z
N MET A 1 7.46 18.13 4.08
CA MET A 1 6.72 16.85 4.17
C MET A 1 7.06 16.01 2.96
N ARG A 2 7.38 14.72 3.17
CA ARG A 2 7.65 13.74 2.09
C ARG A 2 6.67 12.58 2.23
N VAL A 3 6.13 12.10 1.12
CA VAL A 3 5.21 10.96 1.08
C VAL A 3 5.69 9.92 0.07
N SER A 4 5.55 8.65 0.43
CA SER A 4 5.82 7.54 -0.48
C SER A 4 4.54 7.16 -1.21
N LEU A 5 4.60 7.11 -2.54
CA LEU A 5 3.46 6.75 -3.36
C LEU A 5 3.29 5.23 -3.40
N LEU A 6 2.17 4.74 -2.90
CA LEU A 6 1.62 3.43 -3.24
C LEU A 6 0.88 3.57 -4.58
N VAL A 7 1.54 3.27 -5.69
CA VAL A 7 0.97 3.48 -7.03
C VAL A 7 -0.23 2.56 -7.26
N THR A 8 -0.22 1.36 -6.66
CA THR A 8 -1.20 0.27 -6.82
C THR A 8 -1.07 -0.49 -8.14
N CYS A 9 -1.26 -1.81 -8.10
CA CYS A 9 -0.98 -2.69 -9.24
C CYS A 9 -1.85 -2.39 -10.48
N LEU A 10 -3.14 -2.06 -10.31
CA LEU A 10 -4.02 -1.77 -11.45
C LEU A 10 -3.74 -0.41 -12.07
N VAL A 11 -3.40 0.60 -11.25
CA VAL A 11 -3.00 1.91 -11.77
C VAL A 11 -1.71 1.78 -12.55
N ASP A 12 -0.72 1.07 -12.03
CA ASP A 12 0.56 0.88 -12.70
C ASP A 12 0.41 0.15 -14.06
N ALA A 13 -0.39 -0.92 -14.10
CA ALA A 13 -0.56 -1.74 -15.30
C ALA A 13 -1.52 -1.14 -16.35
N PHE A 14 -2.60 -0.48 -15.92
CA PHE A 14 -3.71 -0.12 -16.82
C PHE A 14 -4.02 1.37 -16.89
N TYR A 15 -3.71 2.12 -15.82
CA TYR A 15 -4.08 3.54 -15.72
C TYR A 15 -2.94 4.41 -15.19
N PRO A 16 -1.73 4.36 -15.78
CA PRO A 16 -0.54 5.04 -15.24
C PRO A 16 -0.73 6.56 -15.11
N GLN A 17 -1.60 7.16 -15.93
CA GLN A 17 -1.98 8.57 -15.84
C GLN A 17 -2.61 8.95 -14.50
N VAL A 18 -3.22 8.00 -13.78
CA VAL A 18 -3.76 8.22 -12.43
C VAL A 18 -2.62 8.45 -11.45
N GLY A 19 -1.62 7.56 -11.42
CA GLY A 19 -0.43 7.72 -10.58
C GLY A 19 0.31 9.02 -10.87
N GLN A 20 0.52 9.34 -12.16
CA GLN A 20 1.12 10.62 -12.56
C GLN A 20 0.28 11.83 -12.13
N SER A 21 -1.04 11.75 -12.19
CA SER A 21 -1.93 12.82 -11.73
C SER A 21 -1.87 13.01 -10.22
N THR A 22 -1.77 11.92 -9.45
CA THR A 22 -1.57 11.96 -8.00
C THR A 22 -0.28 12.69 -7.65
N VAL A 23 0.83 12.34 -8.29
CA VAL A 23 2.12 13.03 -8.12
C VAL A 23 1.98 14.53 -8.43
N ARG A 24 1.42 14.88 -9.58
CA ARG A 24 1.22 16.30 -9.97
C ARG A 24 0.41 17.10 -8.96
N VAL A 25 -0.63 16.51 -8.36
CA VAL A 25 -1.44 17.19 -7.34
C VAL A 25 -0.62 17.38 -6.06
N LEU A 26 0.08 16.34 -5.59
CA LEU A 26 0.90 16.40 -4.39
C LEU A 26 2.04 17.42 -4.52
N GLU A 27 2.76 17.42 -5.64
CA GLU A 27 3.85 18.36 -5.90
C GLU A 27 3.37 19.81 -5.98
N ARG A 28 2.19 20.06 -6.58
CA ARG A 28 1.57 21.40 -6.60
C ARG A 28 1.22 21.92 -5.21
N LEU A 29 0.98 21.02 -4.27
CA LEU A 29 0.74 21.35 -2.85
C LEU A 29 2.05 21.45 -2.05
N GLY A 30 3.21 21.38 -2.70
CA GLY A 30 4.52 21.45 -2.04
C GLY A 30 4.92 20.16 -1.31
N VAL A 31 4.28 19.03 -1.63
CA VAL A 31 4.62 17.72 -1.05
C VAL A 31 5.67 17.03 -1.91
N ALA A 32 6.80 16.65 -1.33
CA ALA A 32 7.79 15.83 -2.03
C ALA A 32 7.30 14.38 -2.10
N VAL A 33 7.36 13.77 -3.28
CA VAL A 33 6.91 12.39 -3.49
C VAL A 33 8.10 11.50 -3.81
N ASP A 34 8.23 10.39 -3.10
CA ASP A 34 9.15 9.31 -3.46
C ASP A 34 8.39 8.04 -3.85
N PHE A 35 9.08 7.11 -4.52
CA PHE A 35 8.50 5.90 -5.07
C PHE A 35 9.34 4.68 -4.67
N PRO A 36 8.90 3.87 -3.70
CA PRO A 36 9.58 2.62 -3.38
C PRO A 36 9.42 1.60 -4.51
N GLU A 37 10.49 1.34 -5.26
CA GLU A 37 10.46 0.49 -6.47
C GLU A 37 10.09 -0.97 -6.22
N ARG A 38 10.26 -1.46 -4.98
CA ARG A 38 9.97 -2.85 -4.61
C ARG A 38 8.50 -3.08 -4.22
N GLN A 39 7.65 -2.07 -4.32
CA GLN A 39 6.22 -2.23 -4.02
C GLN A 39 5.54 -3.16 -5.02
N THR A 40 4.59 -3.96 -4.55
CA THR A 40 3.79 -4.84 -5.42
C THR A 40 2.28 -4.63 -5.18
N CYS A 41 1.49 -5.71 -5.15
CA CYS A 41 0.06 -5.67 -4.90
C CYS A 41 -0.23 -5.65 -3.38
N CYS A 42 -1.36 -5.08 -2.99
CA CYS A 42 -1.85 -5.09 -1.60
C CYS A 42 -2.49 -6.42 -1.16
N GLY A 43 -2.60 -7.40 -2.07
CA GLY A 43 -3.17 -8.72 -1.81
C GLY A 43 -4.70 -8.77 -1.84
N GLN A 44 -5.39 -7.66 -2.06
CA GLN A 44 -6.86 -7.59 -1.99
C GLN A 44 -7.61 -8.58 -2.91
N PRO A 45 -7.21 -8.81 -4.18
CA PRO A 45 -7.91 -9.76 -5.03
C PRO A 45 -7.89 -11.19 -4.47
N ALA A 46 -6.72 -11.67 -4.04
CA ALA A 46 -6.57 -12.98 -3.42
C ALA A 46 -7.34 -13.08 -2.10
N PHE A 47 -7.29 -12.02 -1.28
CA PHE A 47 -8.04 -11.95 -0.02
C PHE A 47 -9.54 -12.10 -0.24
N ASN A 48 -10.13 -11.35 -1.18
CA ASN A 48 -11.56 -11.40 -1.48
C ASN A 48 -12.01 -12.77 -2.02
N SER A 49 -11.09 -13.53 -2.62
CA SER A 49 -11.33 -14.88 -3.14
C SER A 49 -11.08 -15.99 -2.13
N GLY A 50 -10.70 -15.67 -0.89
CA GLY A 50 -10.43 -16.65 0.18
C GLY A 50 -9.01 -17.22 0.18
N PHE A 51 -8.14 -16.79 -0.73
CA PHE A 51 -6.73 -17.19 -0.83
C PHE A 51 -5.86 -16.37 0.13
N HIS A 52 -6.09 -16.55 1.43
CA HIS A 52 -5.49 -15.70 2.47
C HIS A 52 -3.99 -15.93 2.65
N GLU A 53 -3.47 -17.13 2.39
CA GLU A 53 -2.03 -17.39 2.48
C GLU A 53 -1.28 -16.68 1.35
N GLU A 54 -1.81 -16.75 0.13
CA GLU A 54 -1.29 -16.07 -1.05
C GLU A 54 -1.41 -14.55 -0.91
N ALA A 55 -2.55 -14.07 -0.40
CA ALA A 55 -2.73 -12.66 -0.08
C ALA A 55 -1.67 -12.17 0.92
N ARG A 56 -1.37 -12.97 1.95
CA ARG A 56 -0.35 -12.64 2.96
C ARG A 56 1.05 -12.62 2.35
N ALA A 57 1.39 -13.61 1.52
CA ALA A 57 2.70 -13.68 0.85
C ALA A 57 2.96 -12.45 -0.01
N VAL A 58 1.95 -12.02 -0.77
CA VAL A 58 2.03 -10.80 -1.60
C VAL A 58 2.10 -9.54 -0.71
N ALA A 59 1.22 -9.43 0.28
CA ALA A 59 1.16 -8.28 1.18
C ALA A 59 2.44 -8.07 2.03
N ALA A 60 3.21 -9.13 2.27
CA ALA A 60 4.49 -9.05 2.98
C ALA A 60 5.50 -8.16 2.22
N SER A 61 5.53 -8.25 0.88
CA SER A 61 6.40 -7.39 0.07
C SER A 61 6.02 -5.91 0.14
N LEU A 62 4.72 -5.60 0.34
CA LEU A 62 4.26 -4.23 0.54
C LEU A 62 4.78 -3.69 1.88
N LEU A 63 4.72 -4.48 2.95
CA LEU A 63 5.31 -4.10 4.24
C LEU A 63 6.82 -3.81 4.10
N ASP A 64 7.56 -4.67 3.39
CA ASP A 64 9.01 -4.51 3.18
C ASP A 64 9.35 -3.26 2.34
N ALA A 65 8.56 -2.97 1.31
CA ALA A 65 8.80 -1.84 0.41
C ALA A 65 8.64 -0.49 1.11
N PHE A 66 7.73 -0.39 2.08
CA PHE A 66 7.35 0.85 2.74
C PHE A 66 7.86 0.95 4.20
N ALA A 67 8.72 0.02 4.64
CA ALA A 67 9.22 -0.01 6.03
C ALA A 67 9.93 1.29 6.48
N GLY A 68 10.48 2.07 5.53
CA GLY A 68 11.12 3.36 5.80
C GLY A 68 10.25 4.59 5.52
N SER A 69 8.99 4.40 5.15
CA SER A 69 8.09 5.50 4.76
C SER A 69 7.41 6.10 5.97
N GLU A 70 7.48 7.43 6.10
CA GLU A 70 6.76 8.18 7.15
C GLU A 70 5.26 8.30 6.84
N TYR A 71 4.96 8.65 5.58
CA TYR A 71 3.60 8.78 5.07
C TYR A 71 3.45 7.98 3.79
N VAL A 72 2.37 7.23 3.65
CA VAL A 72 2.05 6.46 2.44
C VAL A 72 0.74 6.95 1.84
N VAL A 73 0.77 7.37 0.58
CA VAL A 73 -0.40 7.86 -0.15
C VAL A 73 -0.68 6.93 -1.31
N GLY A 74 -1.95 6.52 -1.48
CA GLY A 74 -2.37 5.67 -2.58
C GLY A 74 -3.64 6.20 -3.27
N PRO A 75 -3.73 6.16 -4.61
CA PRO A 75 -4.89 6.64 -5.37
C PRO A 75 -6.05 5.64 -5.45
N SER A 76 -5.94 4.48 -4.78
CA SER A 76 -6.98 3.45 -4.75
C SER A 76 -7.54 3.31 -3.34
N GLY A 77 -8.82 3.69 -3.18
CA GLY A 77 -9.54 3.49 -1.92
C GLY A 77 -9.61 2.02 -1.50
N SER A 78 -9.67 1.08 -2.46
CA SER A 78 -9.72 -0.35 -2.15
C SER A 78 -8.38 -0.86 -1.60
N CYS A 79 -7.25 -0.44 -2.20
CA CYS A 79 -5.92 -0.78 -1.70
C CYS A 79 -5.67 -0.15 -0.33
N VAL A 80 -6.06 1.11 -0.14
CA VAL A 80 -5.96 1.81 1.16
C VAL A 80 -6.81 1.12 2.22
N ALA A 81 -8.04 0.71 1.88
CA ALA A 81 -8.90 -0.04 2.79
C ALA A 81 -8.32 -1.42 3.12
N MET A 82 -7.73 -2.12 2.14
CA MET A 82 -7.05 -3.39 2.35
C MET A 82 -5.93 -3.25 3.38
N VAL A 83 -5.03 -2.29 3.19
CA VAL A 83 -3.89 -2.10 4.10
C VAL A 83 -4.32 -1.63 5.49
N ARG A 84 -5.34 -0.76 5.60
CA ARG A 84 -5.78 -0.25 6.90
C ARG A 84 -6.63 -1.24 7.70
N HIS A 85 -7.55 -1.93 7.05
CA HIS A 85 -8.58 -2.70 7.77
C HIS A 85 -8.35 -4.21 7.75
N TYR A 86 -7.59 -4.71 6.77
CA TYR A 86 -7.47 -6.14 6.52
C TYR A 86 -6.05 -6.67 6.67
N LEU A 87 -5.02 -5.86 6.47
CA LEU A 87 -3.63 -6.25 6.76
C LEU A 87 -3.46 -6.73 8.22
N PRO A 88 -3.98 -6.04 9.26
CA PRO A 88 -3.87 -6.52 10.64
C PRO A 88 -4.51 -7.90 10.84
N LYS A 89 -5.64 -8.16 10.18
CA LYS A 89 -6.35 -9.45 10.23
C LYS A 89 -5.57 -10.54 9.48
N LEU A 90 -5.00 -10.17 8.33
CA LEU A 90 -4.26 -11.07 7.46
C LEU A 90 -2.99 -11.60 8.12
N PHE A 91 -2.33 -10.77 8.94
CA PHE A 91 -1.10 -11.09 9.67
C PHE A 91 -1.30 -11.43 11.16
N ALA A 92 -2.54 -11.55 11.63
CA ALA A 92 -2.83 -11.93 13.02
C ALA A 92 -2.21 -13.29 13.36
N GLY A 93 -1.54 -13.38 14.52
CA GLY A 93 -0.82 -14.58 14.98
C GLY A 93 0.50 -14.85 14.27
N THR A 94 0.97 -13.97 13.38
CA THR A 94 2.26 -14.09 12.69
C THR A 94 3.33 -13.22 13.33
N ALA A 95 4.60 -13.49 13.01
CA ALA A 95 5.73 -12.66 13.49
C ALA A 95 5.66 -11.18 13.03
N ARG A 96 4.89 -10.88 11.98
CA ARG A 96 4.73 -9.52 11.43
C ARG A 96 3.43 -8.84 11.89
N GLU A 97 2.71 -9.39 12.87
CA GLU A 97 1.42 -8.83 13.31
C GLU A 97 1.55 -7.37 13.78
N ALA A 98 2.58 -7.05 14.58
CA ALA A 98 2.77 -5.70 15.11
C ALA A 98 3.01 -4.67 13.98
N GLU A 99 3.82 -5.04 12.99
CA GLU A 99 4.07 -4.23 11.81
C GLU A 99 2.78 -4.01 11.00
N ALA A 100 2.00 -5.07 10.75
CA ALA A 100 0.74 -4.96 10.02
C ALA A 100 -0.32 -4.13 10.78
N ARG A 101 -0.32 -4.17 12.13
CA ARG A 101 -1.20 -3.34 12.96
C ARG A 101 -0.86 -1.85 12.87
N ALA A 102 0.41 -1.49 12.70
CA ALA A 102 0.82 -0.08 12.57
C ALA A 102 0.18 0.60 11.34
N TRP A 103 -0.16 -0.17 10.30
CA TRP A 103 -0.86 0.34 9.11
C TRP A 103 -2.34 0.66 9.33
N ALA A 104 -2.94 0.22 10.45
CA ALA A 104 -4.33 0.52 10.75
C ALA A 104 -4.53 1.98 11.21
N GLU A 105 -3.49 2.58 11.79
CA GLU A 105 -3.53 3.95 12.27
C GLU A 105 -3.41 4.95 11.10
N PRO A 106 -4.09 6.10 11.17
CA PRO A 106 -3.83 7.19 10.23
C PRO A 106 -2.39 7.67 10.39
N THR A 107 -1.66 7.73 9.27
CA THR A 107 -0.39 8.42 9.15
C THR A 107 -0.63 9.83 8.66
#